data_AF-A0A950I972-F1
#
_entry.id   AF-A0A950I972-F1
#
_cell.length_a   1.000
_cell.length_b   1.000
_cell.length_c   1.000
_cell.angle_alpha   90.00
_cell.angle_beta   90.00
_cell.angle_gamma   90.00
#
_symmetry.space_group_name_H-M   'P 1'
#
loop_
_entity.id
_entity.type
_entity.pdbx_description
1 polymer ?
#
loop_
_entity_poly.entity_id
_entity_poly.type
_entity_poly.pdbx_seq_one_letter_code
_entity_poly.pdbx_strand_id
1 'polypeptide(L)'
;MNLVEISFEKVSAYLQGVSQAGSGDCGSDLAYWLAGELARRGVVTSHPEYDGNGWAVHHATRGGAEFAIHCHRPQEKSALWRLSLRRIPNKSRSPSVPVFDDASILVSAIGEVVDDTGVGRMEEWRVY
;
A
#
# COMPACT_ATOMS: atom_id res chain seq x y z
N MET A 1 10.41 -4.25 14.54
CA MET A 1 10.27 -3.36 13.36
C MET A 1 9.69 -4.27 12.28
N ASN A 2 8.56 -3.86 11.69
CA ASN A 2 7.58 -4.73 10.99
C ASN A 2 7.13 -4.08 9.67
N LEU A 3 8.08 -3.46 8.97
CA LEU A 3 7.80 -2.66 7.79
C LEU A 3 8.50 -3.27 6.59
N VAL A 4 7.79 -3.34 5.47
CA VAL A 4 8.36 -3.74 4.20
C VAL A 4 8.03 -2.65 3.19
N GLU A 5 9.01 -2.14 2.45
CA GLU A 5 8.81 -1.01 1.54
C GLU A 5 9.03 -1.37 0.06
N ILE A 6 8.23 -0.77 -0.84
CA ILE A 6 8.45 -0.74 -2.29
C ILE A 6 8.53 0.71 -2.74
N SER A 7 9.48 1.01 -3.62
CA SER A 7 9.60 2.32 -4.30
C SER A 7 9.35 2.20 -5.80
N PHE A 8 8.60 3.13 -6.43
CA PHE A 8 8.33 3.15 -7.88
C PHE A 8 8.16 4.57 -8.44
N GLU A 9 8.41 4.78 -9.74
CA GLU A 9 8.27 6.10 -10.36
C GLU A 9 6.80 6.52 -10.47
N LYS A 10 6.60 7.83 -10.59
CA LYS A 10 5.29 8.45 -10.57
C LYS A 10 4.37 7.90 -11.66
N VAL A 11 3.23 7.34 -11.23
CA VAL A 11 2.07 7.04 -12.08
C VAL A 11 1.45 8.37 -12.55
N SER A 12 2.06 9.00 -13.55
CA SER A 12 1.69 10.35 -13.98
C SER A 12 0.38 10.41 -14.77
N ALA A 13 0.01 9.32 -15.45
CA ALA A 13 -1.19 9.29 -16.31
C ALA A 13 -2.50 9.16 -15.51
N TYR A 14 -2.54 8.42 -14.41
CA TYR A 14 -3.78 8.16 -13.65
C TYR A 14 -4.06 9.19 -12.55
N LEU A 15 -3.02 9.76 -11.93
CA LEU A 15 -3.18 10.72 -10.83
C LEU A 15 -3.47 12.16 -11.30
N GLN A 16 -3.36 12.44 -12.60
CA GLN A 16 -3.67 13.76 -13.17
C GLN A 16 -5.18 14.05 -13.23
N GLY A 17 -6.05 13.04 -13.19
CA GLY A 17 -7.50 13.20 -13.30
C GLY A 17 -8.24 13.45 -11.98
N VAL A 18 -7.68 13.04 -10.84
CA VAL A 18 -8.34 13.09 -9.52
C VAL A 18 -7.86 14.26 -8.64
N SER A 19 -6.63 14.75 -8.86
CA SER A 19 -6.04 15.83 -8.06
C SER A 19 -6.13 17.19 -8.77
N GLN A 20 -7.34 17.77 -8.85
CA GLN A 20 -7.52 19.20 -9.17
C GLN A 20 -8.35 19.97 -8.12
N ALA A 21 -8.66 19.36 -6.96
CA ALA A 21 -9.41 20.04 -5.91
C ALA A 21 -8.81 19.81 -4.52
N GLY A 22 -7.82 20.63 -4.17
CA GLY A 22 -7.51 20.98 -2.78
C GLY A 22 -6.63 20.01 -1.98
N SER A 23 -5.65 20.60 -1.29
CA SER A 23 -4.90 20.05 -0.15
C SER A 23 -3.85 18.94 -0.34
N GLY A 24 -3.09 18.87 -1.43
CA GLY A 24 -1.71 18.33 -1.41
C GLY A 24 -1.47 16.88 -0.92
N ASP A 25 -2.50 16.12 -0.57
CA ASP A 25 -2.43 14.83 0.12
C ASP A 25 -2.40 13.68 -0.89
N CYS A 26 -1.35 13.66 -1.69
CA CYS A 26 -1.14 12.65 -2.73
C CYS A 26 -1.15 11.18 -2.25
N GLY A 27 -1.05 10.94 -0.94
CA GLY A 27 -1.20 9.60 -0.36
C GLY A 27 -2.62 9.05 -0.47
N SER A 28 -3.65 9.91 -0.43
CA SER A 28 -5.06 9.47 -0.55
C SER A 28 -5.36 8.95 -1.95
N ASP A 29 -4.91 9.68 -2.99
CA ASP A 29 -5.07 9.28 -4.38
C ASP A 29 -4.32 7.97 -4.67
N LEU A 30 -3.11 7.82 -4.12
CA LEU A 30 -2.34 6.59 -4.26
C LEU A 30 -3.05 5.41 -3.57
N ALA A 31 -3.55 5.62 -2.36
CA ALA A 31 -4.30 4.60 -1.63
C ALA A 31 -5.60 4.21 -2.37
N TYR A 32 -6.31 5.19 -2.94
CA TYR A 32 -7.52 4.96 -3.71
C TYR A 32 -7.25 4.17 -4.99
N TRP A 33 -6.24 4.58 -5.75
CA TRP A 33 -5.81 3.87 -6.94
C TRP A 33 -5.40 2.43 -6.61
N LEU A 34 -4.57 2.25 -5.58
CA LEU A 34 -4.10 0.93 -5.16
C LEU A 34 -5.28 0.02 -4.75
N ALA A 35 -6.24 0.53 -3.97
CA ALA A 35 -7.44 -0.22 -3.61
C ALA A 35 -8.22 -0.70 -4.85
N GLY A 36 -8.37 0.17 -5.86
CA GLY A 36 -9.06 -0.17 -7.10
C GLY A 36 -8.33 -1.23 -7.94
N GLU A 37 -6.99 -1.16 -7.99
CA GLU A 37 -6.16 -2.15 -8.68
C GLU A 37 -6.18 -3.51 -7.99
N LEU A 38 -6.10 -3.53 -6.66
CA LEU A 38 -6.17 -4.75 -5.86
C LEU A 38 -7.57 -5.40 -5.95
N ALA A 39 -8.63 -4.60 -5.88
CA ALA A 39 -10.00 -5.08 -6.02
C ALA A 39 -10.24 -5.75 -7.39
N ARG A 40 -9.70 -5.19 -8.47
CA ARG A 40 -9.77 -5.81 -9.81
C ARG A 40 -9.06 -7.15 -9.90
N ARG A 41 -8.08 -7.40 -9.02
CA ARG A 41 -7.35 -8.68 -8.91
C ARG A 41 -7.96 -9.61 -7.86
N GLY A 42 -9.11 -9.25 -7.29
CA GLY A 42 -9.80 -10.06 -6.28
C GLY A 42 -9.21 -9.96 -4.88
N VAL A 43 -8.28 -9.03 -4.64
CA VAL A 43 -7.73 -8.75 -3.31
C VAL A 43 -8.56 -7.65 -2.66
N VAL A 44 -9.35 -8.03 -1.66
CA VAL A 44 -10.22 -7.10 -0.94
C VAL A 44 -9.40 -6.32 0.08
N THR A 45 -9.52 -5.00 0.04
CA THR A 45 -9.00 -4.07 1.05
C THR A 45 -10.10 -3.16 1.58
N SER A 46 -9.85 -2.46 2.68
CA SER A 46 -10.69 -1.35 3.13
C SER A 46 -10.72 -0.22 2.10
N HIS A 47 -11.63 0.73 2.32
CA HIS A 47 -11.51 2.05 1.71
C HIS A 47 -10.24 2.74 2.23
N PRO A 48 -9.63 3.67 1.46
CA PRO A 48 -8.54 4.50 1.96
C PRO A 48 -8.92 5.24 3.24
N GLU A 49 -8.06 5.15 4.25
CA GLU A 49 -8.24 5.76 5.56
C GLU A 49 -6.95 6.47 6.00
N TYR A 50 -7.09 7.58 6.73
CA TYR A 50 -5.95 8.27 7.34
C TYR A 50 -5.78 7.80 8.79
N ASP A 51 -4.66 7.13 9.10
CA ASP A 51 -4.45 6.48 10.40
C ASP A 51 -3.48 7.22 11.35
N GLY A 52 -3.17 8.47 11.03
CA GLY A 52 -2.17 9.27 11.74
C GLY A 52 -0.71 9.03 11.31
N ASN A 53 -0.43 7.96 10.56
CA ASN A 53 0.88 7.70 9.92
C ASN A 53 0.86 7.94 8.41
N GLY A 54 -0.31 8.30 7.86
CA GLY A 54 -0.52 8.55 6.44
C GLY A 54 -1.84 7.95 5.96
N TRP A 55 -2.03 8.00 4.65
CA TRP A 55 -3.14 7.30 3.99
C TRP A 55 -2.79 5.84 3.80
N ALA A 56 -3.70 4.95 4.17
CA ALA A 56 -3.51 3.52 4.08
C ALA A 56 -4.78 2.79 3.62
N VAL A 57 -4.59 1.58 3.13
CA VAL A 57 -5.65 0.60 2.95
C VAL A 57 -5.36 -0.61 3.82
N HIS A 58 -6.39 -1.25 4.34
CA HIS A 58 -6.25 -2.38 5.26
C HIS A 58 -6.65 -3.68 4.57
N HIS A 59 -5.90 -4.75 4.81
CA HIS A 59 -6.18 -6.08 4.30
C HIS A 59 -6.29 -7.06 5.46
N ALA A 60 -7.39 -7.81 5.51
CA ALA A 60 -7.60 -8.90 6.45
C ALA A 60 -7.60 -10.23 5.70
N THR A 61 -6.76 -11.16 6.13
CA THR A 61 -6.73 -12.52 5.60
C THR A 61 -7.89 -13.34 6.15
N ARG A 62 -8.20 -14.47 5.50
CA ARG A 62 -9.19 -15.44 6.04
C ARG A 62 -8.81 -15.98 7.43
N GLY A 63 -7.52 -16.00 7.76
CA GLY A 63 -7.00 -16.42 9.06
C GLY A 63 -7.18 -15.38 10.18
N GLY A 64 -7.63 -14.16 9.85
CA GLY A 64 -7.76 -13.06 10.80
C GLY A 64 -6.46 -12.31 11.07
N ALA A 65 -5.42 -12.52 10.25
CA ALA A 65 -4.25 -11.65 10.22
C ALA A 65 -4.57 -10.36 9.47
N GLU A 66 -4.14 -9.22 10.01
CA GLU A 66 -4.42 -7.90 9.50
C GLU A 66 -3.14 -7.14 9.11
N PHE A 67 -3.23 -6.42 8.01
CA PHE A 67 -2.15 -5.64 7.43
C PHE A 67 -2.66 -4.26 7.02
N ALA A 68 -1.79 -3.25 7.12
CA ALA A 68 -2.00 -1.93 6.54
C ALA A 68 -0.97 -1.69 5.45
N ILE A 69 -1.39 -1.13 4.32
CA ILE A 69 -0.52 -0.66 3.25
C ILE A 69 -0.56 0.86 3.24
N HIS A 70 0.48 1.49 3.77
CA HIS A 70 0.63 2.93 3.80
C HIS A 70 1.17 3.45 2.47
N CYS A 71 0.57 4.52 1.98
CA CYS A 71 0.84 5.13 0.70
C CYS A 71 1.52 6.49 0.92
N HIS A 72 2.82 6.55 0.66
CA HIS A 72 3.65 7.72 0.93
C HIS A 72 4.05 8.44 -0.35
N ARG A 73 3.91 9.77 -0.32
CA ARG A 73 4.41 10.63 -1.39
C ARG A 73 5.92 10.84 -1.23
N PRO A 74 6.68 10.90 -2.34
CA PRO A 74 8.02 11.45 -2.33
C PRO A 74 8.02 12.92 -1.89
N GLN A 75 8.82 13.26 -0.88
CA GLN A 75 9.01 14.63 -0.41
C GLN A 75 9.87 15.48 -1.37
N GLU A 76 10.68 14.83 -2.23
CA GLU A 76 11.60 15.50 -3.15
C GLU A 76 11.19 15.33 -4.62
N LYS A 77 11.62 16.29 -5.46
CA LYS A 77 11.26 16.35 -6.90
C LYS A 77 11.75 15.16 -7.73
N SER A 78 12.71 14.38 -7.22
CA SER A 78 13.27 13.18 -7.86
C SER A 78 12.84 11.87 -7.18
N ALA A 79 12.03 11.93 -6.12
CA ALA A 79 11.80 10.75 -5.29
C ALA A 79 10.65 9.87 -5.82
N LEU A 80 10.80 8.58 -5.57
CA LEU A 80 9.86 7.52 -5.90
C LEU A 80 8.68 7.50 -4.91
N TRP A 81 7.49 7.11 -5.38
CA TRP A 81 6.38 6.75 -4.50
C TRP A 81 6.73 5.54 -3.67
N ARG A 82 6.27 5.51 -2.42
CA ARG A 82 6.55 4.42 -1.50
C ARG A 82 5.28 3.78 -0.99
N LEU A 83 5.20 2.46 -1.11
CA LEU A 83 4.24 1.64 -0.37
C LEU A 83 4.97 1.02 0.79
N SER A 84 4.36 1.03 1.97
CA SER A 84 4.90 0.32 3.11
C SER A 84 3.87 -0.59 3.76
N LEU A 85 4.23 -1.86 3.94
CA LEU A 85 3.39 -2.89 4.52
C LEU A 85 3.67 -2.99 6.01
N ARG A 86 2.64 -2.73 6.82
CA ARG A 86 2.68 -2.85 8.27
C ARG A 86 1.81 -4.01 8.74
N ARG A 87 2.37 -4.81 9.65
CA ARG A 87 1.63 -5.87 10.36
C ARG A 87 0.84 -5.30 11.52
N ILE A 88 -0.47 -5.57 11.57
CA ILE A 88 -1.35 -5.11 12.64
C ILE A 88 -1.47 -6.24 13.67
N PRO A 89 -1.05 -6.03 14.93
CA PRO A 89 -1.28 -7.01 15.99
C PRO A 89 -2.77 -7.22 16.20
N ASN A 90 -3.21 -8.48 16.15
CA ASN A 90 -4.58 -8.79 16.50
C ASN A 90 -4.77 -8.55 18.00
N LYS A 91 -5.67 -7.63 18.38
CA LYS A 91 -5.94 -7.29 19.79
C LYS A 91 -6.99 -8.22 20.43
N SER A 92 -7.73 -8.98 19.63
CA SER A 92 -8.87 -9.81 20.07
C SER A 92 -8.54 -11.30 20.17
N ARG A 93 -7.48 -11.78 19.51
CA ARG A 93 -6.82 -13.06 19.79
C ARG A 93 -5.46 -12.77 20.43
N SER A 94 -4.96 -13.69 21.26
CA SER A 94 -3.66 -13.60 21.95
C SER A 94 -2.65 -12.83 21.09
N PRO A 95 -2.02 -11.75 21.60
CA PRO A 95 -1.33 -10.76 20.76
C PRO A 95 -0.15 -11.40 20.02
N SER A 96 -0.44 -11.92 18.84
CA SER A 96 0.51 -12.45 17.89
C SER A 96 0.56 -11.49 16.73
N VAL A 97 1.77 -10.98 16.46
CA VAL A 97 2.02 -10.23 15.24
C VAL A 97 1.93 -11.23 14.08
N PRO A 98 1.15 -10.95 13.02
CA PRO A 98 1.10 -11.81 11.83
C PRO A 98 2.50 -12.13 11.28
N VAL A 99 2.67 -13.27 10.62
CA VAL A 99 3.89 -13.53 9.85
C VAL A 99 3.76 -12.91 8.46
N PHE A 100 4.88 -12.54 7.83
CA PHE A 100 4.81 -11.92 6.50
C PHE A 100 4.29 -12.88 5.42
N ASP A 101 4.46 -14.19 5.61
CA ASP A 101 3.93 -15.21 4.71
C ASP A 101 2.40 -15.15 4.59
N ASP A 102 1.70 -14.71 5.65
CA ASP A 102 0.25 -14.50 5.63
C ASP A 102 -0.16 -13.36 4.67
N ALA A 103 0.77 -12.45 4.36
CA ALA A 103 0.57 -11.37 3.39
C ALA A 103 1.02 -11.75 1.97
N SER A 104 1.44 -12.99 1.70
CA SER A 104 1.97 -13.41 0.38
C SER A 104 1.05 -13.03 -0.78
N ILE A 105 -0.26 -13.31 -0.69
CA ILE A 105 -1.24 -12.95 -1.72
C ILE A 105 -1.27 -11.43 -1.96
N LEU A 106 -1.28 -10.65 -0.88
CA LEU A 106 -1.30 -9.20 -0.95
C LEU A 106 0.00 -8.66 -1.57
N VAL A 107 1.14 -9.19 -1.13
CA VAL A 107 2.47 -8.81 -1.60
C VAL A 107 2.62 -9.12 -3.09
N SER A 108 2.23 -10.32 -3.52
CA SER A 108 2.22 -10.71 -4.94
C SER A 108 1.32 -9.80 -5.77
N ALA A 109 0.10 -9.52 -5.30
CA ALA A 109 -0.82 -8.64 -6.02
C ALA A 109 -0.28 -7.20 -6.12
N ILE A 110 0.34 -6.67 -5.06
CA ILE A 110 1.00 -5.34 -5.12
C ILE A 110 2.14 -5.37 -6.14
N GLY A 111 2.95 -6.43 -6.17
CA GLY A 111 4.00 -6.61 -7.16
C GLY A 111 3.46 -6.56 -8.59
N GLU A 112 2.41 -7.33 -8.88
CA GLU A 112 1.74 -7.32 -10.19
C GLU A 112 1.17 -5.94 -10.56
N VAL A 113 0.56 -5.24 -9.59
CA VAL A 113 0.06 -3.87 -9.80
C VAL A 113 1.19 -2.92 -10.18
N VAL A 114 2.33 -3.00 -9.51
CA VAL A 114 3.50 -2.16 -9.80
C VAL A 114 4.09 -2.51 -11.16
N ASP A 115 4.26 -3.79 -11.47
CA ASP A 115 4.83 -4.27 -12.74
C ASP A 115 3.95 -3.87 -13.94
N ASP A 116 2.62 -4.02 -13.82
CA ASP A 116 1.66 -3.69 -14.89
C ASP A 116 1.65 -2.19 -15.24
N THR A 117 2.04 -1.33 -14.30
CA THR A 117 2.07 0.12 -14.55
C THR A 117 3.22 0.57 -15.44
N GLY A 118 4.24 -0.28 -15.63
CA GLY A 118 5.42 0.04 -16.44
C GLY A 118 6.27 1.22 -15.94
N VAL A 119 5.95 1.78 -14.77
CA VAL A 119 6.62 2.94 -14.15
C VAL A 119 7.44 2.56 -12.92
N GLY A 120 7.71 1.28 -12.69
CA GLY A 120 8.57 0.87 -11.60
C GLY A 120 9.17 -0.50 -11.84
N ARG A 121 10.39 -0.71 -11.34
CA ARG A 121 10.85 -2.04 -10.94
C ARG A 121 10.62 -2.15 -9.45
N MET A 122 10.07 -3.26 -8.99
CA MET A 122 10.05 -3.58 -7.57
C MET A 122 11.50 -3.61 -7.05
N GLU A 123 11.95 -2.51 -6.45
CA GLU A 123 13.21 -2.50 -5.70
C GLU A 123 12.93 -3.17 -4.35
N GLU A 124 13.14 -4.49 -4.34
CA GLU A 124 13.31 -5.37 -3.19
C GLU A 124 12.67 -4.90 -1.87
N TRP A 125 11.62 -5.62 -1.45
CA TRP A 125 11.01 -5.50 -0.13
C TRP A 125 12.06 -5.49 1.01
N ARG A 126 12.35 -4.30 1.56
CA ARG A 126 13.29 -4.18 2.68
C ARG A 126 12.58 -4.37 4.00
N VAL A 127 12.95 -5.41 4.73
CA VAL A 127 12.48 -5.63 6.10
C VAL A 127 13.29 -4.73 7.04
N TYR A 128 12.63 -3.72 7.59
CA TYR A 128 13.17 -2.88 8.66
C TYR A 128 12.73 -3.44 10.02
#